data_AF-A0A9P5HFT8-F1
#
_entry.id   AF-A0A9P5HFT8-F1
#
_cell.length_a   1.000
_cell.length_b   1.000
_cell.length_c   1.000
_cell.angle_alpha   90.00
_cell.angle_beta   90.00
_cell.angle_gamma   90.00
#
_symmetry.space_group_name_H-M   'P 1'
#
loop_
_entity.id
_entity.type
_entity.pdbx_description
1 polymer ?
#
loop_
_entity_poly.entity_id
_entity_poly.type
_entity_poly.pdbx_seq_one_letter_code
_entity_poly.pdbx_strand_id
1 'polypeptide(L)'
;MLQKGTVALEEAIITPGTIWLLKETQFILTPGNHSEEAIQAHADRLIDIHDQRLASMDAEGVEYMLLSLTAPGCQGIGERQLAEKTAREANDWLADEVSKNPQRFGGLAALSMHDAQTAANELERAVKVLGFFGGLVNDYQIISDGTEREYFDSVKYDVFWKKVEELDVPVYFHPRYPATKDLKEGTIYADRLHLLGAAVQFHIDLSLHVYAMCSSGE
;
A
#
# COMPACT_ATOMS: atom_id res chain seq x y z
N MET A 1 19.14 -24.09 16.27
CA MET A 1 17.71 -23.93 15.94
C MET A 1 17.54 -22.50 15.47
N LEU A 2 16.85 -22.25 14.36
CA LEU A 2 16.47 -20.89 13.97
C LEU A 2 15.66 -20.26 15.11
N GLN A 3 15.96 -19.02 15.45
CA GLN A 3 15.20 -18.27 16.45
C GLN A 3 13.80 -18.02 15.87
N LYS A 4 12.79 -18.71 16.41
CA LYS A 4 11.38 -18.46 16.09
C LYS A 4 10.95 -17.19 16.83
N GLY A 5 10.13 -16.36 16.19
CA GLY A 5 9.63 -15.12 16.78
C GLY A 5 9.62 -13.89 15.87
N THR A 6 10.12 -14.00 14.63
CA THR A 6 10.14 -12.84 13.74
C THR A 6 8.73 -12.45 13.31
N VAL A 7 8.38 -11.18 13.48
CA VAL A 7 7.15 -10.59 12.96
C VAL A 7 7.52 -9.65 11.81
N ALA A 8 6.99 -9.91 10.62
CA ALA A 8 7.21 -9.07 9.44
C ALA A 8 5.98 -8.17 9.19
N LEU A 9 6.21 -6.90 8.84
CA LEU A 9 5.17 -5.85 8.87
C LEU A 9 4.93 -5.13 7.53
N GLU A 10 5.69 -5.46 6.48
CA GLU A 10 5.62 -4.84 5.15
C GLU A 10 5.44 -5.91 4.06
N GLU A 11 4.48 -6.80 4.27
CA GLU A 11 4.32 -7.99 3.42
C GLU A 11 3.19 -7.79 2.41
N ALA A 12 3.57 -7.39 1.20
CA ALA A 12 2.62 -7.02 0.16
C ALA A 12 1.74 -8.20 -0.31
N ILE A 13 0.46 -7.91 -0.53
CA ILE A 13 -0.50 -8.75 -1.24
C ILE A 13 -1.10 -8.01 -2.43
N ILE A 14 -1.72 -8.76 -3.33
CA ILE A 14 -2.63 -8.25 -4.34
C ILE A 14 -3.86 -9.15 -4.37
N THR A 15 -5.01 -8.58 -4.73
CA THR A 15 -6.24 -9.36 -4.85
C THR A 15 -6.50 -9.70 -6.32
N PRO A 16 -7.26 -10.76 -6.63
CA PRO A 16 -7.64 -11.07 -8.01
C PRO A 16 -8.30 -9.87 -8.74
N GLY A 17 -9.04 -9.03 -8.00
CA GLY A 17 -9.69 -7.82 -8.51
C GLY A 17 -8.76 -6.62 -8.74
N THR A 18 -7.52 -6.68 -8.24
CA THR A 18 -6.57 -5.56 -8.29
C THR A 18 -5.31 -5.82 -9.11
N ILE A 19 -5.18 -7.00 -9.75
CA ILE A 19 -4.04 -7.36 -10.63
C ILE A 19 -3.74 -6.30 -11.69
N TRP A 20 -4.78 -5.64 -12.21
CA TRP A 20 -4.64 -4.60 -13.23
C TRP A 20 -3.77 -3.41 -12.75
N LEU A 21 -3.66 -3.14 -11.45
CA LEU A 21 -2.80 -2.09 -10.90
C LEU A 21 -1.30 -2.35 -11.18
N LEU A 22 -0.89 -3.61 -11.30
CA LEU A 22 0.51 -3.94 -11.61
C LEU A 22 0.91 -3.46 -13.01
N LYS A 23 -0.05 -3.34 -13.94
CA LYS A 23 0.24 -2.88 -15.31
C LYS A 23 0.82 -1.48 -15.33
N GLU A 24 0.46 -0.64 -14.36
CA GLU A 24 0.92 0.75 -14.29
C GLU A 24 2.40 0.85 -13.88
N THR A 25 2.92 -0.13 -13.14
CA THR A 25 4.29 -0.08 -12.58
C THR A 25 5.20 -1.15 -13.14
N GLN A 26 4.67 -2.16 -13.84
CA GLN A 26 5.44 -3.27 -14.42
C GLN A 26 6.58 -2.77 -15.30
N PHE A 27 6.36 -1.69 -16.04
CA PHE A 27 7.38 -1.17 -16.93
C PHE A 27 8.63 -0.63 -16.21
N ILE A 28 8.44 -0.19 -14.97
CA ILE A 28 9.49 0.32 -14.10
C ILE A 28 10.10 -0.83 -13.30
N LEU A 29 9.27 -1.75 -12.78
CA LEU A 29 9.71 -2.85 -11.92
C LEU A 29 10.59 -3.85 -12.67
N THR A 30 10.23 -4.19 -13.92
CA THR A 30 10.97 -5.17 -14.73
C THR A 30 11.33 -4.59 -16.09
N PRO A 31 12.33 -3.67 -16.17
CA PRO A 31 12.71 -3.02 -17.42
C PRO A 31 13.02 -4.06 -18.51
N GLY A 32 12.34 -3.95 -19.66
CA GLY A 32 12.53 -4.86 -20.79
C GLY A 32 11.70 -6.15 -20.75
N ASN A 33 10.91 -6.42 -19.71
CA ASN A 33 9.95 -7.53 -19.68
C ASN A 33 8.59 -7.12 -19.10
N HIS A 34 7.65 -6.78 -19.98
CA HIS A 34 6.30 -6.32 -19.65
C HIS A 34 5.23 -7.24 -20.22
N SER A 35 5.61 -8.50 -20.44
CA SER A 35 4.71 -9.54 -20.93
C SER A 35 3.57 -9.80 -19.93
N GLU A 36 2.42 -10.25 -20.42
CA GLU A 36 1.29 -10.61 -19.56
C GLU A 36 1.68 -11.76 -18.62
N GLU A 37 2.55 -12.66 -19.09
CA GLU A 37 3.11 -13.75 -18.31
C GLU A 37 3.98 -13.24 -17.14
N ALA A 38 4.79 -12.21 -17.36
CA ALA A 38 5.61 -11.62 -16.29
C ALA A 38 4.76 -10.92 -15.23
N ILE A 39 3.70 -10.22 -15.65
CA ILE A 39 2.73 -9.58 -14.75
C ILE A 39 1.99 -10.63 -13.94
N GLN A 40 1.53 -11.70 -14.60
CA GLN A 40 0.82 -12.78 -13.93
C GLN A 40 1.73 -13.51 -12.93
N ALA A 41 2.98 -13.82 -13.30
CA ALA A 41 3.93 -14.44 -12.38
C ALA A 41 4.28 -13.56 -11.17
N HIS A 42 4.20 -12.23 -11.31
CA HIS A 42 4.33 -11.31 -10.18
C HIS A 42 3.07 -11.33 -9.31
N ALA A 43 1.88 -11.29 -9.93
CA ALA A 43 0.59 -11.37 -9.24
C ALA A 43 0.45 -12.68 -8.47
N ASP A 44 0.81 -13.82 -9.04
CA ASP A 44 0.69 -15.14 -8.41
C ASP A 44 1.46 -15.20 -7.09
N ARG A 45 2.66 -14.59 -7.03
CA ARG A 45 3.46 -14.51 -5.80
C ARG A 45 2.84 -13.59 -4.74
N LEU A 46 2.14 -12.53 -5.17
CA LEU A 46 1.47 -11.60 -4.27
C LEU A 46 0.11 -12.12 -3.78
N ILE A 47 -0.57 -12.94 -4.59
CA ILE A 47 -1.84 -13.60 -4.24
C ILE A 47 -1.60 -14.77 -3.27
N ASP A 48 -0.47 -15.49 -3.42
CA ASP A 48 -0.14 -16.60 -2.55
C ASP A 48 0.15 -16.13 -1.11
N ILE A 49 -0.73 -16.53 -0.19
CA ILE A 49 -0.59 -16.33 1.26
C ILE A 49 -0.31 -17.66 1.97
N HIS A 50 -0.97 -18.74 1.55
CA HIS A 50 -1.06 -19.98 2.34
C HIS A 50 -0.17 -21.12 1.85
N ASP A 51 0.45 -21.01 0.68
CA ASP A 51 1.29 -22.07 0.12
C ASP A 51 2.79 -21.72 0.24
N GLN A 52 3.39 -21.14 -0.79
CA GLN A 52 4.84 -20.90 -0.84
C GLN A 52 5.26 -19.84 0.18
N ARG A 53 4.43 -18.81 0.40
CA ARG A 53 4.67 -17.79 1.42
C ARG A 53 4.73 -18.41 2.82
N LEU A 54 3.73 -19.20 3.20
CA LEU A 54 3.70 -19.87 4.50
C LEU A 54 4.85 -20.88 4.67
N ALA A 55 5.17 -21.65 3.63
CA ALA A 55 6.31 -22.55 3.66
C ALA A 55 7.64 -21.81 3.86
N SER A 56 7.80 -20.64 3.23
CA SER A 56 8.97 -19.78 3.40
C SER A 56 9.04 -19.18 4.80
N MET A 57 7.90 -18.75 5.36
CA MET A 57 7.82 -18.30 6.75
C MET A 57 8.33 -19.37 7.72
N ASP A 58 7.87 -20.61 7.55
CA ASP A 58 8.27 -21.74 8.39
C ASP A 58 9.75 -22.08 8.26
N ALA A 59 10.30 -22.00 7.05
CA ALA A 59 11.71 -22.26 6.78
C ALA A 59 12.64 -21.19 7.39
N GLU A 60 12.24 -19.93 7.35
CA GLU A 60 13.06 -18.79 7.80
C GLU A 60 12.76 -18.34 9.24
N GLY A 61 11.79 -18.96 9.91
CA GLY A 61 11.44 -18.65 11.30
C GLY A 61 10.57 -17.39 11.47
N VAL A 62 9.84 -16.98 10.43
CA VAL A 62 8.83 -15.92 10.49
C VAL A 62 7.57 -16.47 11.15
N GLU A 63 7.28 -15.96 12.34
CA GLU A 63 6.15 -16.40 13.16
C GLU A 63 4.84 -15.76 12.69
N TYR A 64 4.88 -14.48 12.34
CA TYR A 64 3.69 -13.71 11.99
C TYR A 64 3.97 -12.68 10.89
N MET A 65 3.01 -12.46 9.98
CA MET A 65 3.08 -11.43 8.94
C MET A 65 1.86 -10.50 9.02
N LEU A 66 2.09 -9.19 9.03
CA LEU A 66 1.04 -8.23 8.65
C LEU A 66 1.08 -8.02 7.15
N LEU A 67 -0.05 -8.28 6.52
CA LEU A 67 -0.25 -8.19 5.08
C LEU A 67 -0.91 -6.85 4.72
N SER A 68 -0.56 -6.31 3.56
CA SER A 68 -1.06 -5.02 3.09
C SER A 68 -1.14 -4.95 1.56
N LEU A 69 -2.11 -4.21 1.01
CA LEU A 69 -2.24 -4.05 -0.43
C LEU A 69 -1.00 -3.38 -1.04
N THR A 70 -0.43 -4.01 -2.06
CA THR A 70 0.80 -3.55 -2.73
C THR A 70 0.67 -2.17 -3.38
N ALA A 71 1.79 -1.46 -3.51
CA ALA A 71 1.86 -0.14 -4.14
C ALA A 71 1.60 -0.19 -5.66
N PRO A 72 0.92 0.82 -6.24
CA PRO A 72 0.43 2.03 -5.59
C PRO A 72 -0.94 1.85 -4.90
N GLY A 73 -1.56 0.66 -5.00
CA GLY A 73 -2.86 0.38 -4.39
C GLY A 73 -3.93 1.42 -4.75
N CYS A 74 -4.75 1.78 -3.77
CA CYS A 74 -5.77 2.82 -3.91
C CYS A 74 -5.19 4.20 -4.26
N GLN A 75 -3.95 4.49 -3.84
CA GLN A 75 -3.27 5.76 -4.12
C GLN A 75 -2.93 5.95 -5.61
N GLY A 76 -2.94 4.88 -6.41
CA GLY A 76 -2.82 4.96 -7.87
C GLY A 76 -4.09 5.42 -8.58
N ILE A 77 -5.25 5.29 -7.93
CA ILE A 77 -6.56 5.43 -8.58
C ILE A 77 -7.06 6.87 -8.49
N GLY A 78 -7.13 7.55 -9.63
CA GLY A 78 -7.59 8.95 -9.72
C GLY A 78 -9.10 9.15 -9.57
N GLU A 79 -9.91 8.12 -9.81
CA GLU A 79 -11.37 8.18 -9.66
C GLU A 79 -11.76 7.76 -8.23
N ARG A 80 -12.41 8.66 -7.49
CA ARG A 80 -12.68 8.51 -6.05
C ARG A 80 -13.49 7.26 -5.74
N GLN A 81 -14.59 7.00 -6.46
CA GLN A 81 -15.50 5.89 -6.14
C GLN A 81 -14.82 4.54 -6.37
N LEU A 82 -14.03 4.41 -7.44
CA LEU A 82 -13.23 3.24 -7.74
C LEU A 82 -12.15 3.04 -6.69
N ALA A 83 -11.49 4.09 -6.21
CA ALA A 83 -10.49 4.02 -5.14
C ALA A 83 -11.12 3.52 -3.82
N GLU A 84 -12.25 4.10 -3.41
CA GLU A 84 -12.99 3.70 -2.21
C GLU A 84 -13.51 2.26 -2.30
N LYS A 85 -14.07 1.88 -3.46
CA LYS A 85 -14.52 0.51 -3.72
C LYS A 85 -13.35 -0.48 -3.67
N THR A 86 -12.24 -0.15 -4.31
CA THR A 86 -11.03 -0.99 -4.34
C THR A 86 -10.48 -1.19 -2.94
N ALA A 87 -10.43 -0.15 -2.11
CA ALA A 87 -10.00 -0.24 -0.72
C ALA A 87 -10.85 -1.24 0.07
N ARG A 88 -12.18 -1.07 0.00
CA ARG A 88 -13.11 -1.95 0.71
C ARG A 88 -13.02 -3.40 0.23
N GLU A 89 -13.03 -3.64 -1.07
CA GLU A 89 -12.94 -5.00 -1.64
C GLU A 89 -11.60 -5.66 -1.30
N ALA A 90 -10.50 -4.91 -1.28
CA ALA A 90 -9.20 -5.42 -0.86
C ALA A 90 -9.16 -5.77 0.64
N ASN A 91 -9.75 -4.93 1.49
CA ASN A 91 -9.84 -5.17 2.93
C ASN A 91 -10.71 -6.38 3.25
N ASP A 92 -11.86 -6.53 2.58
CA ASP A 92 -12.76 -7.67 2.77
C ASP A 92 -12.08 -8.98 2.33
N TRP A 93 -11.43 -8.99 1.16
CA TRP A 93 -10.68 -10.14 0.69
C TRP A 93 -9.54 -10.51 1.65
N LEU A 94 -8.76 -9.53 2.11
CA LEU A 94 -7.67 -9.80 3.04
C LEU A 94 -8.18 -10.31 4.39
N ALA A 95 -9.30 -9.81 4.89
CA ALA A 95 -9.92 -10.32 6.11
C ALA A 95 -10.34 -11.79 5.96
N ASP A 96 -10.91 -12.15 4.80
CA ASP A 96 -11.26 -13.54 4.49
C ASP A 96 -10.02 -14.44 4.46
N GLU A 97 -8.92 -14.03 3.83
CA GLU A 97 -7.66 -14.80 3.81
C GLU A 97 -7.02 -14.92 5.21
N VAL A 98 -6.97 -13.81 5.97
CA VAL A 98 -6.47 -13.81 7.36
C VAL A 98 -7.28 -14.77 8.24
N SER A 99 -8.60 -14.84 8.06
CA SER A 99 -9.48 -15.73 8.84
C SER A 99 -9.16 -17.22 8.69
N LYS A 100 -8.50 -17.62 7.59
CA LYS A 100 -8.09 -19.02 7.34
C LYS A 100 -6.91 -19.43 8.22
N ASN A 101 -6.05 -18.48 8.62
CA ASN A 101 -4.91 -18.75 9.49
C ASN A 101 -4.52 -17.54 10.36
N PRO A 102 -5.39 -17.12 11.30
CA PRO A 102 -5.23 -15.88 12.05
C PRO A 102 -4.08 -15.92 13.07
N GLN A 103 -3.50 -17.10 13.33
CA GLN A 103 -2.30 -17.24 14.16
C GLN A 103 -1.00 -16.92 13.42
N ARG A 104 -1.05 -16.79 12.08
CA ARG A 104 0.13 -16.55 11.24
C ARG A 104 0.04 -15.24 10.47
N PHE A 105 -1.16 -14.70 10.26
CA PHE A 105 -1.40 -13.52 9.46
C PHE A 105 -2.32 -12.52 10.15
N GLY A 106 -2.06 -11.24 9.90
CA GLY A 106 -2.94 -10.11 10.20
C GLY A 106 -2.96 -9.13 9.02
N GLY A 107 -3.82 -8.11 9.09
CA GLY A 107 -3.98 -7.13 8.00
C GLY A 107 -3.71 -5.69 8.43
N LEU A 108 -3.22 -4.90 7.49
CA LEU A 108 -3.23 -3.43 7.50
C LEU A 108 -4.18 -2.94 6.42
N ALA A 109 -5.06 -2.01 6.79
CA ALA A 109 -6.12 -1.51 5.92
C ALA A 109 -5.55 -0.76 4.70
N ALA A 110 -6.01 -1.15 3.52
CA ALA A 110 -5.97 -0.27 2.35
C ALA A 110 -6.99 0.85 2.53
N LEU A 111 -6.60 2.09 2.22
CA LEU A 111 -7.44 3.27 2.40
C LEU A 111 -7.43 4.11 1.13
N SER A 112 -8.62 4.50 0.66
CA SER A 112 -8.73 5.60 -0.30
C SER A 112 -8.57 6.90 0.45
N MET A 113 -7.55 7.68 0.09
CA MET A 113 -7.25 8.96 0.72
C MET A 113 -7.75 10.12 -0.14
N HIS A 114 -8.83 9.92 -0.91
CA HIS A 114 -9.52 11.02 -1.61
C HIS A 114 -10.26 11.95 -0.66
N ASP A 115 -10.69 11.42 0.48
CA ASP A 115 -11.51 12.10 1.47
C ASP A 115 -11.15 11.59 2.87
N ALA A 116 -10.69 12.49 3.73
CA ALA A 116 -10.19 12.14 5.05
C ALA A 116 -11.27 11.50 5.95
N GLN A 117 -12.53 11.91 5.81
CA GLN A 117 -13.62 11.34 6.61
C GLN A 117 -13.98 9.93 6.12
N THR A 118 -14.03 9.69 4.80
CA THR A 118 -14.23 8.34 4.26
C THR A 118 -13.08 7.42 4.66
N ALA A 119 -11.83 7.88 4.57
CA ALA A 119 -10.66 7.12 5.00
C ALA A 119 -10.73 6.75 6.49
N ALA A 120 -11.14 7.70 7.34
CA ALA A 120 -11.30 7.48 8.78
C ALA A 120 -12.37 6.40 9.07
N ASN A 121 -13.49 6.46 8.37
CA ASN A 121 -14.59 5.49 8.53
C ASN A 121 -14.16 4.08 8.08
N GLU A 122 -13.40 3.97 6.99
CA GLU A 122 -12.92 2.67 6.52
C GLU A 122 -11.83 2.10 7.43
N LEU A 123 -10.94 2.94 7.98
CA LEU A 123 -9.97 2.52 9.00
C LEU A 123 -10.69 2.00 10.26
N GLU A 124 -11.70 2.73 10.75
CA GLU A 124 -12.52 2.30 11.88
C GLU A 124 -13.18 0.95 11.62
N ARG A 125 -13.76 0.75 10.43
CA ARG A 125 -14.34 -0.53 10.02
C ARG A 125 -13.29 -1.64 10.02
N ALA A 126 -12.14 -1.40 9.39
CA ALA A 126 -11.08 -2.39 9.30
C ALA A 126 -10.57 -2.81 10.68
N VAL A 127 -10.37 -1.87 11.60
CA VAL A 127 -9.90 -2.16 12.96
C VAL A 127 -10.99 -2.83 13.79
N LYS A 128 -12.20 -2.27 13.84
CA LYS A 128 -13.26 -2.72 14.77
C LYS A 128 -14.04 -3.93 14.28
N VAL A 129 -14.16 -4.11 12.96
CA VAL A 129 -14.96 -5.17 12.35
C VAL A 129 -14.09 -6.27 11.77
N LEU A 130 -13.01 -5.92 11.05
CA LEU A 130 -12.13 -6.91 10.40
C LEU A 130 -10.96 -7.37 11.27
N GLY A 131 -10.69 -6.68 12.38
CA GLY A 131 -9.60 -7.02 13.30
C GLY A 131 -8.20 -6.64 12.77
N PHE A 132 -8.12 -5.66 11.88
CA PHE A 132 -6.83 -5.17 11.35
C PHE A 132 -6.06 -4.37 12.40
N PHE A 133 -4.74 -4.37 12.26
CA PHE A 133 -3.81 -3.76 13.22
C PHE A 133 -3.48 -2.29 12.91
N GLY A 134 -4.11 -1.69 11.90
CA GLY A 134 -3.82 -0.33 11.46
C GLY A 134 -4.14 -0.13 9.98
N GLY A 135 -3.56 0.91 9.39
CA GLY A 135 -3.64 1.20 7.96
C GLY A 135 -2.27 1.18 7.28
N LEU A 136 -2.23 0.98 5.96
CA LEU A 136 -1.06 1.25 5.13
C LEU A 136 -1.48 2.12 3.95
N VAL A 137 -0.75 3.22 3.75
CA VAL A 137 -0.94 4.15 2.62
C VAL A 137 0.33 4.20 1.77
N ASN A 138 0.16 4.16 0.45
CA ASN A 138 1.27 4.23 -0.51
C ASN A 138 1.55 5.69 -0.90
N ASP A 139 2.26 6.42 -0.04
CA ASP A 139 2.58 7.84 -0.19
C ASP A 139 1.32 8.69 -0.46
N TYR A 140 1.33 9.59 -1.46
CA TYR A 140 0.21 10.49 -1.77
C TYR A 140 -0.90 9.82 -2.61
N GLN A 141 -2.12 10.35 -2.50
CA GLN A 141 -3.25 9.97 -3.35
C GLN A 141 -3.20 10.69 -4.68
N ILE A 142 -3.37 9.95 -5.78
CA ILE A 142 -3.67 10.57 -7.08
C ILE A 142 -5.12 11.00 -7.11
N ILE A 143 -5.33 12.27 -7.49
CA ILE A 143 -6.66 12.90 -7.62
C ILE A 143 -6.79 13.58 -9.00
N SER A 144 -7.96 14.18 -9.27
CA SER A 144 -8.23 14.95 -10.49
C SER A 144 -7.90 14.13 -11.76
N ASP A 145 -8.42 12.90 -11.81
CA ASP A 145 -8.23 11.94 -12.91
C ASP A 145 -6.76 11.70 -13.31
N GLY A 146 -5.84 11.71 -12.34
CA GLY A 146 -4.42 11.44 -12.61
C GLY A 146 -3.52 12.67 -12.63
N THR A 147 -4.09 13.88 -12.54
CA THR A 147 -3.36 15.13 -12.82
C THR A 147 -2.74 15.78 -11.58
N GLU A 148 -3.29 15.55 -10.40
CA GLU A 148 -2.89 16.18 -9.14
C GLU A 148 -2.53 15.15 -8.07
N ARG A 149 -1.99 15.62 -6.93
CA ARG A 149 -1.62 14.81 -5.78
C ARG A 149 -2.25 15.42 -4.53
N GLU A 150 -2.86 14.59 -3.70
CA GLU A 150 -3.28 14.98 -2.35
C GLU A 150 -2.31 14.35 -1.34
N TYR A 151 -1.65 15.22 -0.57
CA TYR A 151 -0.80 14.86 0.57
C TYR A 151 -1.61 15.00 1.87
N PHE A 152 -1.16 14.31 2.92
CA PHE A 152 -1.96 14.06 4.12
C PHE A 152 -1.52 14.92 5.32
N ASP A 153 -0.78 16.00 5.05
CA ASP A 153 -0.14 16.90 6.01
C ASP A 153 -0.94 18.18 6.28
N SER A 154 -2.09 18.36 5.62
CA SER A 154 -2.96 19.54 5.81
C SER A 154 -4.07 19.30 6.85
N VAL A 155 -4.61 20.39 7.41
CA VAL A 155 -5.73 20.39 8.38
C VAL A 155 -6.99 19.64 7.91
N LYS A 156 -7.13 19.38 6.60
CA LYS A 156 -8.21 18.55 6.06
C LYS A 156 -8.14 17.11 6.60
N TYR A 157 -6.94 16.63 6.92
CA TYR A 157 -6.68 15.27 7.41
C TYR A 157 -6.71 15.15 8.93
N ASP A 158 -6.91 16.23 9.69
CA ASP A 158 -7.02 16.17 11.15
C ASP A 158 -8.12 15.20 11.60
N VAL A 159 -9.22 15.10 10.84
CA VAL A 159 -10.29 14.14 11.13
C VAL A 159 -9.84 12.68 10.99
N PHE A 160 -8.95 12.40 10.03
CA PHE A 160 -8.35 11.09 9.85
C PHE A 160 -7.35 10.81 10.97
N TRP A 161 -6.44 11.74 11.26
CA TRP A 161 -5.43 11.58 12.30
C TRP A 161 -6.03 11.46 13.70
N LYS A 162 -7.10 12.22 13.98
CA LYS A 162 -7.87 12.05 15.22
C LYS A 162 -8.49 10.66 15.32
N LYS A 163 -9.02 10.12 14.22
CA LYS A 163 -9.55 8.75 14.22
C LYS A 163 -8.43 7.71 14.44
N VAL A 164 -7.26 7.91 13.86
CA VAL A 164 -6.06 7.07 14.11
C VAL A 164 -5.71 7.07 15.59
N GLU A 165 -5.67 8.25 16.24
CA GLU A 165 -5.45 8.39 17.69
C GLU A 165 -6.55 7.71 18.52
N GLU A 166 -7.83 7.93 18.19
CA GLU A 166 -8.97 7.30 18.88
C GLU A 166 -8.94 5.76 18.82
N LEU A 167 -8.45 5.20 17.72
CA LEU A 167 -8.35 3.76 17.52
C LEU A 167 -7.10 3.15 18.16
N ASP A 168 -6.09 3.96 18.50
CA ASP A 168 -4.78 3.57 19.02
C ASP A 168 -4.07 2.55 18.11
N VAL A 169 -3.99 2.87 16.81
CA VAL A 169 -3.36 2.04 15.79
C VAL A 169 -2.36 2.82 14.93
N PRO A 170 -1.31 2.19 14.38
CA PRO A 170 -0.40 2.83 13.43
C PRO A 170 -1.02 3.02 12.04
N VAL A 171 -0.47 3.98 11.31
CA VAL A 171 -0.57 4.08 9.85
C VAL A 171 0.83 3.94 9.26
N TYR A 172 1.05 2.87 8.48
CA TYR A 172 2.30 2.64 7.77
C TYR A 172 2.34 3.48 6.48
N PHE A 173 3.41 4.24 6.30
CA PHE A 173 3.67 4.98 5.07
C PHE A 173 4.62 4.19 4.19
N HIS A 174 4.09 3.61 3.12
CA HIS A 174 4.85 2.82 2.16
C HIS A 174 5.17 3.68 0.92
N PRO A 175 6.33 3.53 0.27
CA PRO A 175 6.66 4.29 -0.93
C PRO A 175 5.87 3.79 -2.16
N ARG A 176 5.99 4.52 -3.26
CA ARG A 176 5.40 4.12 -4.55
C ARG A 176 6.30 4.55 -5.70
N TYR A 177 6.09 3.96 -6.87
CA TYR A 177 6.63 4.52 -8.11
C TYR A 177 5.94 5.86 -8.43
N PRO A 178 6.64 6.79 -9.12
CA PRO A 178 6.05 8.07 -9.51
C PRO A 178 4.87 7.85 -10.46
N ALA A 179 3.90 8.75 -10.42
CA ALA A 179 2.83 8.74 -11.39
C ALA A 179 3.38 9.02 -12.79
N THR A 180 2.72 8.51 -13.84
CA THR A 180 3.17 8.66 -15.24
C THR A 180 3.43 10.12 -15.63
N LYS A 181 2.73 11.08 -15.04
CA LYS A 181 2.97 12.52 -15.26
C LYS A 181 4.36 12.98 -14.83
N ASP A 182 4.95 12.33 -13.83
CA ASP A 182 6.25 12.64 -13.24
C ASP A 182 7.42 11.98 -13.98
N LEU A 183 7.11 11.28 -15.07
CA LEU A 183 8.06 10.69 -16.00
C LEU A 183 8.10 11.46 -17.33
N LYS A 184 7.30 12.52 -17.48
CA LYS A 184 7.26 13.36 -18.68
C LYS A 184 8.45 14.31 -18.74
N GLU A 185 8.86 14.70 -19.94
CA GLU A 185 9.94 15.67 -20.17
C GLU A 185 9.80 16.92 -19.29
N GLY A 186 10.91 17.36 -18.70
CA GLY A 186 10.94 18.51 -17.78
C GLY A 186 10.61 18.21 -16.32
N THR A 187 10.30 16.96 -15.97
CA THR A 187 10.09 16.53 -14.57
C THR A 187 11.36 15.92 -13.96
N ILE A 188 11.38 15.74 -12.64
CA ILE A 188 12.58 15.32 -11.88
C ILE A 188 13.10 13.93 -12.30
N TYR A 189 12.22 13.03 -12.79
CA TYR A 189 12.58 11.66 -13.14
C TYR A 189 12.66 11.37 -14.64
N ALA A 190 12.27 12.30 -15.51
CA ALA A 190 12.21 12.11 -16.97
C ALA A 190 13.50 11.50 -17.56
N ASP A 191 14.64 12.10 -17.23
CA ASP A 191 15.97 11.68 -17.70
C ASP A 191 16.72 10.80 -16.67
N ARG A 192 16.03 10.34 -15.62
CA ARG A 192 16.63 9.70 -14.45
C ARG A 192 15.93 8.39 -14.06
N LEU A 193 15.44 7.64 -15.05
CA LEU A 193 14.73 6.38 -14.83
C LEU A 193 15.51 5.35 -14.00
N HIS A 194 16.85 5.40 -14.03
CA HIS A 194 17.73 4.55 -13.22
C HIS A 194 17.68 4.84 -11.71
N LEU A 195 17.06 5.94 -11.29
CA LEU A 195 16.83 6.27 -9.88
C LEU A 195 15.50 5.72 -9.34
N LEU A 196 14.61 5.24 -10.21
CA LEU A 196 13.27 4.81 -9.81
C LEU A 196 13.31 3.56 -8.91
N GLY A 197 12.40 3.51 -7.94
CA GLY A 197 12.26 2.35 -7.06
C GLY A 197 13.06 2.44 -5.77
N ALA A 198 13.23 1.27 -5.15
CA ALA A 198 13.74 1.11 -3.78
C ALA A 198 15.15 1.66 -3.55
N ALA A 199 16.00 1.69 -4.58
CA ALA A 199 17.38 2.13 -4.43
C ALA A 199 17.49 3.64 -4.12
N VAL A 200 16.63 4.47 -4.70
CA VAL A 200 16.73 5.94 -4.56
C VAL A 200 15.37 6.62 -4.45
N GLN A 201 14.56 6.62 -5.50
CA GLN A 201 13.36 7.46 -5.57
C GLN A 201 12.37 7.20 -4.43
N PHE A 202 12.18 5.95 -3.98
CA PHE A 202 11.26 5.62 -2.90
C PHE A 202 11.55 6.40 -1.61
N HIS A 203 12.80 6.47 -1.18
CA HIS A 203 13.13 7.17 0.06
C HIS A 203 13.07 8.69 -0.10
N ILE A 204 13.40 9.22 -1.29
CA ILE A 204 13.34 10.67 -1.56
C ILE A 204 11.89 11.16 -1.49
N ASP A 205 10.99 10.53 -2.26
CA ASP A 205 9.61 10.99 -2.35
C ASP A 205 8.87 10.80 -1.03
N LEU A 206 9.02 9.63 -0.38
CA LEU A 206 8.35 9.35 0.87
C LEU A 206 8.88 10.22 2.03
N SER A 207 10.20 10.47 2.09
CA SER A 207 10.76 11.31 3.15
C SER A 207 10.27 12.75 3.06
N LEU A 208 10.01 13.27 1.86
CA LEU A 208 9.40 14.59 1.68
C LEU A 208 8.01 14.66 2.32
N HIS A 209 7.15 13.68 2.06
CA HIS A 209 5.80 13.63 2.61
C HIS A 209 5.81 13.50 4.13
N VAL A 210 6.60 12.56 4.67
CA VAL A 210 6.70 12.35 6.12
C VAL A 210 7.29 13.58 6.82
N TYR A 211 8.30 14.22 6.24
CA TYR A 211 8.85 15.46 6.78
C TYR A 211 7.81 16.59 6.79
N ALA A 212 7.04 16.74 5.71
CA ALA A 212 5.96 17.71 5.64
C ALA A 212 4.96 17.51 6.79
N MET A 213 4.48 16.28 7.00
CA MET A 213 3.61 15.94 8.12
C MET A 213 4.22 16.27 9.49
N CYS A 214 5.49 15.93 9.73
CA CYS A 214 6.15 16.23 11.00
C CYS A 214 6.37 17.73 11.24
N SER A 215 6.43 18.52 10.17
CA SER A 215 6.70 19.96 10.22
C SER A 215 5.47 20.85 10.09
N SER A 216 4.31 20.29 9.72
CA SER A 216 3.07 21.02 9.48
C SER A 216 2.20 21.21 10.73
N GLY A 217 2.54 20.57 11.84
CA GLY A 217 1.81 20.72 13.11
C GLY A 217 1.89 22.16 13.66
N GLU A 218 0.75 22.67 14.14
CA GLU A 218 0.64 23.93 14.89
C GLU A 218 1.07 23.77 16.36
#